data_AF-Q68Y20-F1
#
_entry.id   AF-Q68Y20-F1
#
_cell.length_a   1.000
_cell.length_b   1.000
_cell.length_c   1.000
_cell.angle_alpha   90.00
_cell.angle_beta   90.00
_cell.angle_gamma   90.00
#
_symmetry.space_group_name_H-M   'P 1'
#
loop_
_entity.id
_entity.type
_entity.pdbx_description
1 polymer ?
#
loop_
_entity_poly.entity_id
_entity_poly.type
_entity_poly.pdbx_seq_one_letter_code
_entity_poly.pdbx_strand_id
1 'polypeptide(L)' 'ANAQETRNLIGGYVEELNAGLNRWEQIKKFRILDRELTVENGEITPSMKLKRKVVMTNFSDELEDLYN' A
#
# COMPACT_ATOMS: atom_id res chain seq x y z
N ALA A 1 -5.33 16.13 -11.10
CA ALA A 1 -4.06 16.26 -11.86
C ALA A 1 -2.92 15.54 -11.13
N ASN A 2 -2.60 15.92 -9.89
CA ASN A 2 -1.45 15.38 -9.13
C ASN A 2 -1.52 13.86 -8.82
N ALA A 3 -2.70 13.26 -8.76
CA ALA A 3 -2.84 11.84 -8.41
C ALA A 3 -2.17 10.88 -9.42
N GLN A 4 -2.20 11.21 -10.72
CA GLN A 4 -1.59 10.35 -11.75
C GLN A 4 -0.07 10.47 -11.76
N GLU A 5 0.46 11.68 -11.56
CA GLU A 5 1.90 11.92 -11.46
C GLU A 5 2.50 11.20 -10.25
N THR A 6 1.86 11.31 -9.08
CA THR A 6 2.27 10.56 -7.88
C THR A 6 2.22 9.06 -8.13
N ARG A 7 1.16 8.55 -8.76
CA ARG A 7 1.04 7.12 -9.07
C ARG A 7 2.16 6.66 -10.01
N ASN A 8 2.51 7.45 -11.02
CA ASN A 8 3.59 7.13 -11.95
C ASN A 8 4.95 7.12 -11.25
N LEU A 9 5.22 8.12 -10.40
CA LEU A 9 6.46 8.21 -9.63
C LEU A 9 6.65 6.98 -8.73
N ILE A 10 5.63 6.64 -7.94
CA ILE A 10 5.67 5.46 -7.07
C ILE A 10 5.75 4.18 -7.90
N GLY A 11 5.05 4.11 -9.03
CA GLY A 11 5.12 2.99 -9.97
C GLY A 11 6.55 2.72 -10.45
N GLY A 12 7.31 3.77 -10.80
CA GLY A 12 8.71 3.64 -11.20
C GLY A 12 9.60 3.01 -10.11
N TYR A 13 9.44 3.41 -8.85
CA TYR A 13 10.16 2.79 -7.73
C TYR A 13 9.76 1.33 -7.49
N VAL A 14 8.47 1.00 -7.68
CA VAL A 14 7.99 -0.37 -7.59
C VAL A 14 8.58 -1.24 -8.70
N GLU A 15 8.70 -0.71 -9.92
CA GLU A 15 9.34 -1.41 -11.04
C GLU A 15 10.84 -1.65 -10.78
N GLU A 16 11.56 -0.64 -10.28
CA GLU A 16 12.96 -0.76 -9.88
C GLU A 16 13.17 -1.84 -8.82
N LEU A 17 12.32 -1.86 -7.77
CA LEU A 17 12.35 -2.91 -6.74
C LEU A 17 12.06 -4.30 -7.36
N ASN A 18 11.02 -4.40 -8.18
CA ASN A 18 10.60 -5.65 -8.79
C ASN A 18 11.66 -6.26 -9.72
N ALA A 19 12.57 -5.46 -10.28
CA ALA A 19 13.67 -5.94 -11.11
C ALA A 19 14.66 -6.83 -10.35
N GLY A 20 14.76 -6.66 -9.02
CA GLY A 20 15.60 -7.49 -8.14
C GLY A 20 14.88 -8.69 -7.51
N LEU A 21 13.58 -8.85 -7.73
CA LEU A 21 12.74 -9.84 -7.06
C LEU A 21 12.35 -10.99 -7.99
N ASN A 22 12.19 -12.20 -7.41
CA ASN A 22 11.59 -13.30 -8.16
C ASN A 22 10.15 -12.97 -8.52
N ARG A 23 9.65 -13.55 -9.62
CA ARG A 23 8.31 -13.27 -10.15
C ARG A 23 7.19 -13.42 -9.11
N TRP A 24 7.32 -14.33 -8.15
CA TRP A 24 6.34 -14.59 -7.08
C TRP A 24 6.42 -13.62 -5.89
N GLU A 25 7.51 -12.87 -5.75
CA GLU A 25 7.70 -11.85 -4.69
C GLU A 25 7.34 -10.44 -5.17
N GLN A 26 7.26 -10.26 -6.49
CA GLN A 26 6.97 -8.96 -7.10
C GLN A 26 5.60 -8.40 -6.71
N ILE A 27 5.58 -7.11 -6.43
CA ILE A 27 4.37 -6.33 -6.22
C ILE A 27 3.63 -6.21 -7.55
N LYS A 28 2.41 -6.75 -7.64
CA LYS A 28 1.62 -6.76 -8.89
C LYS A 28 0.69 -5.57 -9.04
N LYS A 29 0.04 -5.17 -7.96
CA LYS A 29 -0.87 -4.02 -7.90
C LYS A 29 -0.63 -3.30 -6.56
N PHE A 30 -0.76 -1.98 -6.58
CA PHE A 30 -0.70 -1.15 -5.37
C PHE A 30 -1.73 -0.01 -5.46
N ARG A 31 -2.07 0.51 -4.28
CA ARG A 31 -2.95 1.67 -4.12
C ARG A 31 -2.31 2.68 -3.19
N ILE A 32 -2.50 3.95 -3.52
CA ILE A 32 -2.12 5.08 -2.67
C ILE A 32 -3.37 5.40 -1.85
N LEU A 33 -3.22 5.43 -0.53
CA LEU A 33 -4.31 5.76 0.38
C LEU A 33 -4.46 7.28 0.47
N ASP A 34 -5.69 7.76 0.67
CA ASP A 34 -6.00 9.19 0.79
C ASP A 34 -5.65 9.76 2.17
N ARG A 35 -5.31 8.90 3.13
CA ARG A 35 -4.84 9.28 4.46
C ARG A 35 -3.75 8.35 4.96
N GLU A 36 -3.02 8.84 5.95
CA GLU A 36 -2.01 8.07 6.66
C GLU A 36 -2.63 7.02 7.59
N LEU A 37 -1.83 6.00 7.92
CA LEU A 37 -2.13 5.05 8.98
C LEU A 37 -1.80 5.68 10.33
N THR A 38 -2.71 5.61 11.29
CA THR A 38 -2.55 6.33 12.57
C THR A 38 -2.60 5.42 13.79
N VAL A 39 -1.99 5.87 14.88
CA VAL A 39 -2.08 5.20 16.19
C VAL A 39 -3.50 5.35 16.76
N GLU A 40 -4.15 6.50 16.52
CA GLU A 40 -5.52 6.80 16.96
C GLU A 40 -6.54 5.83 16.37
N ASN A 41 -6.41 5.49 15.09
CA ASN A 41 -7.25 4.50 14.43
C ASN A 41 -6.84 3.05 14.74
N GLY A 42 -5.80 2.86 15.56
CA GLY A 42 -5.29 1.54 15.93
C GLY A 42 -4.63 0.78 14.77
N GLU A 43 -4.23 1.46 13.71
CA GLU A 43 -3.64 0.85 12.49
C GLU A 43 -2.15 0.61 12.64
N ILE A 44 -1.49 1.44 13.45
CA ILE A 44 -0.09 1.31 13.82
C ILE A 44 0.06 1.31 15.36
N THR A 45 1.11 0.67 15.86
CA THR A 45 1.50 0.77 17.28
C THR A 45 2.12 2.14 17.56
N PRO A 46 2.20 2.59 18.83
CA PRO A 46 2.98 3.77 19.20
C PRO A 46 4.46 3.69 18.77
N SER A 47 4.97 2.47 18.54
CA SER A 47 6.29 2.19 17.98
C SER A 47 6.32 2.05 16.44
N MET A 48 5.30 2.58 15.74
CA MET A 48 5.18 2.62 14.27
C MET A 48 5.11 1.26 13.58
N LYS A 49 4.72 0.19 14.28
CA LYS A 49 4.53 -1.14 13.68
C LYS A 49 3.10 -1.30 13.17
N LEU A 50 2.96 -1.84 11.97
CA LEU A 50 1.65 -2.10 11.34
C LEU A 50 0.84 -3.15 12.13
N LYS A 51 -0.41 -2.84 12.47
CA LYS A 51 -1.39 -3.79 12.97
C LYS A 51 -2.23 -4.33 11.81
N ARG A 52 -1.68 -5.33 11.12
CA ARG A 52 -2.22 -5.87 9.85
C ARG A 52 -3.72 -6.17 9.89
N LYS A 53 -4.23 -6.82 10.95
CA LYS A 53 -5.66 -7.17 11.06
C LYS A 53 -6.56 -5.93 11.01
N VAL A 54 -6.20 -4.88 11.74
CA VAL A 54 -6.99 -3.63 11.79
C VAL A 54 -6.97 -2.92 10.44
N VAL A 55 -5.78 -2.82 9.83
CA VAL A 55 -5.62 -2.19 8.51
C VAL A 55 -6.42 -2.96 7.45
N MET A 56 -6.37 -4.29 7.45
CA MET A 56 -7.14 -5.09 6.49
C MET A 56 -8.65 -4.95 6.66
N THR A 57 -9.13 -4.68 7.88
CA THR A 57 -10.55 -4.41 8.14
C THR A 57 -10.94 -2.99 7.74
N ASN A 58 -10.11 -1.99 8.06
CA ASN A 58 -10.43 -0.58 7.78
C ASN A 58 -10.35 -0.22 6.30
N PHE A 59 -9.56 -0.95 5.51
CA PHE A 59 -9.35 -0.74 4.09
C PHE A 59 -9.74 -1.97 3.27
N SER A 60 -10.81 -2.67 3.69
CA SER A 60 -11.27 -3.90 3.02
C SER A 60 -11.57 -3.64 1.55
N ASP A 61 -12.24 -2.53 1.26
CA ASP A 61 -12.76 -2.21 -0.07
C ASP A 61 -11.61 -1.89 -1.02
N GLU A 62 -10.64 -1.09 -0.58
CA GLU A 62 -9.44 -0.80 -1.37
C GLU A 62 -8.56 -2.02 -1.59
N LEU A 63 -8.53 -2.96 -0.63
CA LEU A 63 -7.82 -4.23 -0.80
C LEU A 63 -8.55 -5.16 -1.76
N GLU A 64 -9.88 -5.21 -1.71
CA GLU A 64 -10.70 -6.03 -2.60
C GLU A 64 -10.58 -5.55 -4.06
N ASP A 65 -10.57 -4.24 -4.28
CA ASP A 65 -10.28 -3.60 -5.58
C ASP A 65 -8.92 -4.01 -6.19
N LEU A 66 -7.95 -4.45 -5.38
CA LEU A 66 -6.67 -4.93 -5.90
C LEU A 66 -6.78 -6.36 -6.44
N TYR A 67 -7.71 -7.18 -5.96
CA TYR A 67 -7.81 -8.60 -6.37
C TYR A 67 -8.87 -8.85 -7.43
N ASN A 68 -9.89 -8.01 -7.49
CA ASN A 68 -10.84 -7.99 -8.59
C ASN A 68 -10.20 -7.45 -9.89
#